data_AF-A0A7Y0S8N3-F1
#
_entry.id   AF-A0A7Y0S8N3-F1
#
_cell.length_a   1.000
_cell.length_b   1.000
_cell.length_c   1.000
_cell.angle_alpha   90.00
_cell.angle_beta   90.00
_cell.angle_gamma   90.00
#
_symmetry.space_group_name_H-M   'P 1'
#
loop_
_entity.id
_entity.type
_entity.pdbx_description
1 polymer ?
#
loop_
_entity_poly.entity_id
_entity_poly.type
_entity_poly.pdbx_seq_one_letter_code
_entity_poly.pdbx_strand_id
1 'polypeptide(L)'
;AVGTAKSMGLGVLGFADALSRLKPDILVILGDRFEALAAAQTAMILRIPIVHLHGGEITEGAYDDAIRHAITKLSYLHATSTEDYRQRVIQLGESPDRVKNVGAIGLDHLKRATFMTV
;
A
#
# COMPACT_ATOMS: atom_id res chain seq x y z
N ALA A 1 -11.57 -12.16 12.98
CA ALA A 1 -10.21 -12.70 13.12
C ALA A 1 -9.97 -13.95 12.27
N VAL A 2 -10.51 -15.13 12.63
CA VAL A 2 -10.27 -16.39 11.85
C VAL A 2 -10.73 -16.28 10.39
N GLY A 3 -11.92 -15.71 10.15
CA GLY A 3 -12.41 -15.47 8.78
C GLY A 3 -11.50 -14.54 7.96
N THR A 4 -11.00 -13.46 8.58
CA THR A 4 -10.03 -12.54 7.97
C THR A 4 -8.73 -13.25 7.61
N ALA A 5 -8.16 -14.03 8.54
CA ALA A 5 -6.95 -14.79 8.29
C ALA A 5 -7.11 -15.82 7.14
N LYS A 6 -8.25 -16.53 7.10
CA LYS A 6 -8.59 -17.42 5.98
C LYS A 6 -8.74 -16.65 4.66
N SER A 7 -9.37 -15.48 4.70
CA SER A 7 -9.57 -14.63 3.52
C SER A 7 -8.25 -14.08 2.98
N MET A 8 -7.28 -13.77 3.83
CA MET A 8 -5.92 -13.41 3.40
C MET A 8 -5.26 -14.57 2.64
N GLY A 9 -5.37 -15.81 3.16
CA GLY A 9 -4.87 -17.00 2.46
C GLY A 9 -5.51 -17.19 1.08
N LEU A 10 -6.83 -17.03 0.98
CA LEU A 10 -7.54 -17.04 -0.31
C LEU A 10 -7.07 -15.90 -1.23
N GLY A 11 -6.81 -14.71 -0.66
CA GLY A 11 -6.27 -13.56 -1.39
C GLY A 11 -4.92 -13.90 -2.03
N VAL A 12 -3.99 -14.49 -1.28
CA VAL A 12 -2.67 -14.91 -1.82
C VAL A 12 -2.83 -15.88 -2.99
N LEU A 13 -3.70 -16.89 -2.86
CA LEU A 13 -3.97 -17.84 -3.95
C LEU A 13 -4.52 -17.11 -5.19
N GLY A 14 -5.53 -16.26 -5.01
CA GLY A 14 -6.15 -15.53 -6.12
C GLY A 14 -5.22 -14.53 -6.79
N PHE A 15 -4.41 -13.79 -6.00
CA PHE A 15 -3.43 -12.86 -6.54
C PHE A 15 -2.29 -13.59 -7.26
N ALA A 16 -1.88 -14.78 -6.82
CA ALA A 16 -0.84 -15.54 -7.50
C ALA A 16 -1.26 -15.86 -8.94
N ASP A 17 -2.49 -16.36 -9.10
CA ASP A 17 -3.06 -16.64 -10.42
C ASP A 17 -3.27 -15.37 -11.25
N ALA A 18 -3.80 -14.31 -10.64
CA ALA A 18 -4.08 -13.06 -11.33
C ALA A 18 -2.80 -12.37 -11.82
N LEU A 19 -1.79 -12.22 -10.96
CA LEU A 19 -0.53 -11.57 -11.30
C LEU A 19 0.29 -12.40 -12.29
N SER A 20 0.25 -13.73 -12.20
CA SER A 20 0.89 -14.62 -13.18
C SER A 20 0.30 -14.47 -14.59
N ARG A 21 -1.03 -14.28 -14.70
CA ARG A 21 -1.69 -14.01 -15.99
C ARG A 21 -1.45 -12.60 -16.50
N LEU A 22 -1.57 -11.60 -15.62
CA LEU A 22 -1.48 -10.18 -16.00
C LEU A 22 -0.05 -9.76 -16.30
N LYS A 23 0.95 -10.38 -15.65
CA LYS A 23 2.39 -10.06 -15.76
C LYS A 23 2.67 -8.55 -15.70
N PRO A 24 2.20 -7.85 -14.66
CA PRO A 24 2.43 -6.41 -14.57
C PRO A 24 3.91 -6.13 -14.32
N ASP A 25 4.43 -5.08 -14.95
CA ASP A 25 5.79 -4.58 -14.67
C ASP A 25 5.89 -3.91 -13.29
N ILE A 26 4.76 -3.43 -12.76
CA ILE A 26 4.67 -2.76 -11.46
C ILE A 26 3.27 -2.92 -10.86
N LEU A 27 3.19 -3.04 -9.53
CA LEU A 27 1.92 -3.05 -8.80
C LEU A 27 1.79 -1.79 -7.94
N VAL A 28 0.64 -1.12 -8.00
CA VAL A 28 0.36 0.04 -7.15
C VAL A 28 -0.59 -0.39 -6.03
N ILE A 29 -0.20 -0.18 -4.78
CA ILE A 29 -0.98 -0.54 -3.60
C ILE A 29 -1.25 0.71 -2.78
N LEU A 30 -2.52 0.92 -2.42
CA LEU A 30 -2.95 2.01 -1.54
C LEU A 30 -3.27 1.46 -0.14
N GLY A 31 -2.75 2.13 0.89
CA GLY A 31 -3.13 1.89 2.28
C GLY A 31 -2.57 0.58 2.83
N ASP A 32 -3.40 -0.12 3.61
CA ASP A 32 -2.92 -1.06 4.64
C ASP A 32 -3.92 -2.14 5.03
N ARG A 33 -4.95 -2.36 4.22
CA ARG A 33 -5.93 -3.40 4.52
C ARG A 33 -5.33 -4.79 4.39
N PHE A 34 -5.92 -5.77 5.07
CA PHE A 34 -5.42 -7.15 5.09
C PHE A 34 -5.32 -7.80 3.70
N GLU A 35 -6.21 -7.45 2.77
CA GLU A 35 -6.16 -7.90 1.38
C GLU A 35 -5.01 -7.25 0.59
N ALA A 36 -4.64 -6.01 0.92
CA ALA A 36 -3.50 -5.34 0.33
C ALA A 36 -2.18 -6.01 0.75
N LEU A 37 -2.10 -6.51 1.99
CA LEU A 37 -0.96 -7.31 2.45
C LEU A 37 -0.83 -8.61 1.66
N ALA A 38 -1.94 -9.31 1.41
CA ALA A 38 -1.94 -10.52 0.60
C ALA A 38 -1.44 -10.25 -0.83
N ALA A 39 -1.85 -9.13 -1.43
CA ALA A 39 -1.34 -8.70 -2.74
C ALA A 39 0.17 -8.37 -2.69
N ALA A 40 0.62 -7.63 -1.68
CA ALA A 40 2.00 -7.23 -1.53
C ALA A 40 2.94 -8.42 -1.33
N GLN A 41 2.57 -9.37 -0.47
CA GLN A 41 3.32 -10.61 -0.26
C GLN A 41 3.46 -11.41 -1.55
N THR A 42 2.36 -11.54 -2.30
CA THR A 42 2.35 -12.26 -3.57
C THR A 42 3.25 -11.59 -4.60
N ALA A 43 3.14 -10.27 -4.77
CA ALA A 43 3.97 -9.50 -5.69
C ALA A 43 5.46 -9.59 -5.34
N MET A 44 5.82 -9.55 -4.05
CA MET A 44 7.19 -9.73 -3.59
C MET A 44 7.77 -11.09 -3.99
N ILE A 45 7.02 -12.19 -3.79
CA ILE A 45 7.44 -13.55 -4.19
C ILE A 45 7.61 -13.64 -5.72
N LEU A 46 6.70 -13.02 -6.47
CA LEU A 46 6.74 -12.99 -7.94
C LEU A 46 7.73 -11.96 -8.51
N ARG A 47 8.47 -11.23 -7.65
CA ARG A 47 9.44 -10.20 -8.02
C ARG A 47 8.83 -9.05 -8.84
N ILE A 48 7.57 -8.74 -8.58
CA ILE A 48 6.89 -7.57 -9.15
C ILE A 48 7.13 -6.39 -8.21
N PRO A 49 7.79 -5.30 -8.65
CA PRO A 49 8.03 -4.15 -7.81
C PRO A 49 6.72 -3.46 -7.43
N ILE A 50 6.64 -2.96 -6.20
CA ILE A 50 5.44 -2.31 -5.67
C ILE A 50 5.71 -0.82 -5.46
N VAL A 51 4.74 0.02 -5.84
CA VAL A 51 4.60 1.41 -5.40
C VAL A 51 3.58 1.45 -4.28
N HIS A 52 4.02 1.78 -3.07
CA HIS A 52 3.14 1.92 -1.91
C HIS A 52 2.69 3.37 -1.75
N LEU A 53 1.38 3.59 -1.85
CA LEU A 53 0.74 4.87 -1.58
C LEU A 53 0.31 4.95 -0.12
N HIS A 54 0.48 6.12 0.50
CA HIS A 54 0.09 6.39 1.88
C HIS A 54 0.85 5.53 2.92
N GLY A 55 2.07 5.10 2.59
CA GLY A 55 2.97 4.47 3.55
C GLY A 55 3.37 5.42 4.68
N GLY A 56 3.65 4.86 5.86
CA GLY A 56 4.13 5.61 7.02
C GLY A 56 3.07 6.46 7.73
N GLU A 57 1.79 6.39 7.40
CA GLU A 57 0.72 6.97 8.22
C GLU A 57 0.64 6.26 9.59
N ILE A 58 0.00 6.89 10.58
CA ILE A 58 -0.37 6.24 11.86
C ILE A 58 -1.88 6.35 12.05
N THR A 59 -2.50 5.24 12.43
CA THR A 59 -3.90 5.16 12.81
C THR A 59 -3.97 4.67 14.25
N GLU A 60 -4.15 5.60 15.20
CA GLU A 60 -4.16 5.27 16.63
C GLU A 60 -5.14 4.15 16.96
N GLY A 61 -4.64 3.07 17.57
CA GLY A 61 -5.45 1.96 18.09
C GLY A 61 -5.89 0.91 17.07
N ALA A 62 -5.49 0.99 15.80
CA ALA A 62 -5.78 -0.01 14.78
C ALA A 62 -4.60 -0.96 14.53
N TYR A 63 -4.87 -2.24 14.28
CA TYR A 63 -3.87 -3.22 13.81
C TYR A 63 -3.33 -2.91 12.41
N ASP A 64 -3.93 -1.93 11.73
CA ASP A 64 -3.61 -1.51 10.38
C ASP A 64 -2.19 -0.92 10.28
N ASP A 65 -1.64 -0.35 11.36
CA ASP A 65 -0.26 0.18 11.37
C ASP A 65 0.80 -0.91 11.08
N ALA A 66 0.64 -2.08 11.68
CA ALA A 66 1.55 -3.21 11.46
C ALA A 66 1.47 -3.70 10.00
N ILE A 67 0.25 -3.74 9.45
CA ILE A 67 0.03 -4.12 8.06
C ILE A 67 0.64 -3.06 7.12
N ARG A 68 0.41 -1.78 7.40
CA ARG A 68 0.95 -0.65 6.65
C ARG A 68 2.47 -0.72 6.58
N HIS A 69 3.13 -0.93 7.71
CA HIS A 69 4.59 -1.04 7.78
C HIS A 69 5.11 -2.31 7.09
N ALA A 70 4.38 -3.42 7.17
CA ALA A 70 4.73 -4.64 6.43
C ALA A 70 4.64 -4.39 4.91
N ILE A 71 3.57 -3.76 4.42
CA ILE A 71 3.43 -3.41 3.00
C ILE A 71 4.51 -2.43 2.57
N THR A 72 4.82 -1.41 3.38
CA THR A 72 5.97 -0.52 3.13
C THR A 72 7.24 -1.35 2.96
N LYS A 73 7.54 -2.29 3.86
CA LYS A 73 8.76 -3.11 3.73
C LYS A 73 8.80 -4.05 2.53
N LEU A 74 7.64 -4.48 2.06
CA LEU A 74 7.52 -5.29 0.85
C LEU A 74 7.62 -4.46 -0.43
N SER A 75 7.56 -3.13 -0.33
CA SER A 75 7.48 -2.22 -1.46
C SER A 75 8.81 -1.60 -1.86
N TYR A 76 8.95 -1.27 -3.15
CA TYR A 76 10.19 -0.73 -3.71
C TYR A 76 10.19 0.80 -3.74
N LEU A 77 9.08 1.41 -4.17
CA LEU A 77 8.89 2.86 -4.20
C LEU A 77 7.76 3.27 -3.25
N HIS A 78 7.90 4.46 -2.68
CA HIS A 78 7.00 4.95 -1.64
C HIS A 78 6.50 6.35 -2.00
N ALA A 79 5.19 6.49 -2.10
CA ALA A 79 4.50 7.75 -2.35
C ALA A 79 3.65 8.11 -1.12
N THR A 80 4.24 8.91 -0.25
CA THR A 80 3.66 9.35 1.03
C THR A 80 2.82 10.60 0.87
N SER A 81 1.85 10.81 1.76
CA SER A 81 0.90 11.92 1.68
C SER A 81 1.38 13.21 2.40
N THR A 82 2.37 13.10 3.29
CA THR A 82 2.97 14.23 4.02
C THR A 82 4.47 14.01 4.26
N GLU A 83 5.19 15.05 4.66
CA GLU A 83 6.62 14.93 4.98
C GLU A 83 6.86 14.11 6.25
N ASP A 84 5.98 14.20 7.25
CA ASP A 84 6.09 13.43 8.49
C ASP A 84 6.03 11.92 8.20
N TYR A 85 5.16 11.51 7.29
CA TYR A 85 5.03 10.11 6.89
C TYR A 85 6.22 9.65 6.04
N ARG A 86 6.73 10.54 5.18
CA ARG A 86 7.99 10.31 4.45
C ARG A 86 9.13 10.01 5.41
N GLN A 87 9.31 10.84 6.44
CA GLN A 87 10.36 10.64 7.44
C GLN A 87 10.19 9.33 8.20
N ARG A 88 8.95 8.93 8.50
CA ARG A 88 8.66 7.63 9.13
C ARG A 88 9.03 6.45 8.24
N VAL A 89 8.70 6.49 6.96
CA VAL A 89 9.10 5.43 6.00
C VAL A 89 10.62 5.33 5.91
N ILE A 90 11.33 6.47 5.87
CA ILE A 90 12.80 6.50 5.91
C ILE A 90 13.33 5.92 7.22
N GLN A 91 12.72 6.28 8.35
CA GLN A 91 13.08 5.77 9.68
C GLN A 91 12.88 4.24 9.79
N LEU A 92 11.90 3.67 9.10
CA LEU A 92 11.73 2.22 9.00
C LEU A 92 12.88 1.55 8.24
N GLY A 93 13.77 2.31 7.59
CA GLY A 93 14.97 1.84 6.89
C GLY A 93 14.84 1.84 5.37
N GLU A 94 13.84 2.53 4.81
CA GLU A 94 13.72 2.71 3.36
C GLU A 94 14.69 3.80 2.87
N SER A 95 15.21 3.60 1.66
CA SER A 95 16.20 4.52 1.09
C SER A 95 15.55 5.86 0.69
N PRO A 96 16.07 7.03 1.14
CA PRO A 96 15.44 8.34 0.93
C PRO A 96 15.17 8.73 -0.54
N ASP A 97 15.94 8.19 -1.49
CA ASP A 97 15.77 8.38 -2.93
C ASP A 97 14.48 7.74 -3.46
N ARG A 98 14.02 6.66 -2.80
CA ARG A 98 12.81 5.89 -3.15
C ARG A 98 11.54 6.36 -2.42
N VAL A 99 11.67 7.30 -1.48
CA VAL A 99 10.55 7.84 -0.71
C VAL A 99 10.26 9.27 -1.12
N LYS A 100 9.07 9.49 -1.72
CA LYS A 100 8.61 10.81 -2.16
C LYS A 100 7.34 11.19 -1.40
N ASN A 101 7.27 12.45 -0.97
CA ASN A 101 6.02 13.07 -0.55
C ASN A 101 5.32 13.58 -1.81
N VAL A 102 4.17 13.00 -2.14
CA VAL A 102 3.37 13.32 -3.33
C VAL A 102 2.03 13.98 -2.97
N GLY A 103 1.78 14.21 -1.68
CA GLY A 103 0.49 14.68 -1.19
C GLY A 103 -0.59 13.59 -1.15
N ALA A 104 -1.73 13.93 -0.57
CA ALA A 104 -2.89 13.03 -0.53
C ALA A 104 -3.60 13.03 -1.89
N ILE A 105 -3.41 11.96 -2.67
CA ILE A 105 -3.94 11.82 -4.04
C ILE A 105 -5.48 11.94 -4.07
N GLY A 106 -6.16 11.55 -2.98
CA GLY A 106 -7.61 11.72 -2.85
C GLY A 106 -8.08 13.17 -2.99
N LEU A 107 -7.25 14.16 -2.64
CA LEU A 107 -7.59 15.58 -2.77
C LEU A 107 -7.62 16.07 -4.22
N ASP A 108 -6.91 15.40 -5.13
CA ASP A 108 -6.95 15.74 -6.55
C ASP A 108 -8.33 15.50 -7.15
N HIS A 109 -9.08 14.54 -6.60
CA HIS A 109 -10.46 14.29 -6.99
C HIS A 109 -11.37 15.48 -6.64
N LEU A 110 -11.18 16.11 -5.47
CA LEU A 110 -12.01 17.26 -5.04
C LEU A 110 -11.94 18.43 -6.02
N LYS A 111 -10.79 18.65 -6.67
CA LYS A 111 -10.65 19.71 -7.68
C LYS A 111 -11.42 19.44 -8.98
N ARG A 112 -11.77 18.18 -9.25
CA ARG A 112 -12.46 17.75 -10.48
C ARG A 112 -13.90 17.34 -10.24
N ALA A 113 -14.27 17.08 -8.99
CA ALA A 113 -15.59 16.61 -8.62
C ALA A 113 -16.64 17.72 -8.75
N THR A 114 -17.83 17.34 -9.20
CA THR A 114 -19.02 18.19 -9.07
C THR A 114 -19.58 18.00 -7.66
N PHE A 115 -19.65 19.08 -6.88
CA PHE A 115 -20.20 19.02 -5.54
C PHE A 115 -21.71 18.83 -5.58
N MET A 116 -22.23 18.03 -4.65
CA MET A 116 -23.68 17.94 -4.44
C MET A 116 -24.18 19.28 -3.89
N THR A 117 -25.20 19.84 -4.53
CA THR A 117 -25.96 20.96 -3.98
C THR A 117 -26.94 20.42 -2.93
N VAL A 118 -26.97 21.05 -1.76
CA VAL A 118 -28.00 20.82 -0.73
C VAL A 118 -29.27 21.56 -1.10
#